data_AF-A0A7I5EAV8-F1
#
_entry.id   AF-A0A7I5EAV8-F1
#
_cell.length_a   1.000
_cell.length_b   1.000
_cell.length_c   1.000
_cell.angle_alpha   90.00
_cell.angle_beta   90.00
_cell.angle_gamma   90.00
#
_symmetry.space_group_name_H-M   'P 1'
#
loop_
_entity.id
_entity.type
_entity.pdbx_description
1 polymer ?
#
loop_
_entity_poly.entity_id
_entity_poly.type
_entity_poly.pdbx_seq_one_letter_code
_entity_poly.pdbx_strand_id
1 'polypeptide(L)'
;MLRCFVYALLMVNAFTAWAETCEDKVDPGFCSLMKERGQCQMGSYVTLSKNACAKTCEWCEPEQPPERTRAILDKDCKNELDGKICFELYEKGQCDFPEISQKLCRQICHTCH
;
A
#
# COMPACT_ATOMS: atom_id res chain seq x y z
N MET A 1 20.79 0.51 39.66
CA MET A 1 20.92 1.79 38.91
C MET A 1 20.82 1.58 37.40
N LEU A 2 21.67 0.75 36.76
CA LEU A 2 21.70 0.59 35.29
C LEU A 2 20.45 -0.09 34.66
N ARG A 3 19.81 -1.01 35.39
CA ARG A 3 18.61 -1.73 34.91
C ARG A 3 17.37 -0.83 34.75
N CYS A 4 17.26 0.25 35.53
CA CYS A 4 16.13 1.16 35.45
C CYS A 4 16.18 2.03 34.18
N PHE A 5 17.39 2.38 33.73
CA PHE A 5 17.58 3.18 32.52
C PHE A 5 17.18 2.42 31.24
N VAL A 6 17.44 1.11 31.18
CA VAL A 6 17.03 0.27 30.05
C VAL A 6 15.49 0.17 29.96
N TYR A 7 14.82 0.07 31.11
CA TYR A 7 13.35 0.03 31.16
C TYR A 7 12.72 1.35 30.73
N ALA A 8 13.30 2.49 31.11
CA ALA A 8 12.82 3.80 30.69
C ALA A 8 12.97 4.00 29.17
N LEU A 9 14.06 3.55 28.55
CA LEU A 9 14.27 3.65 27.11
C LEU A 9 13.32 2.73 26.30
N LEU A 10 12.93 1.57 26.84
CA LEU A 10 11.97 0.68 26.19
C LEU A 10 10.55 1.28 26.14
N MET A 11 10.15 2.06 27.14
CA MET A 11 8.80 2.64 27.21
C MET A 11 8.62 3.86 26.28
N VAL A 12 9.70 4.52 25.84
CA VAL A 12 9.62 5.67 24.92
C VAL A 12 9.38 5.23 23.47
N ASN A 13 9.71 3.98 23.10
CA ASN A 13 9.49 3.44 21.74
C ASN A 13 8.03 3.03 21.46
N ALA A 14 7.12 3.13 22.43
CA ALA A 14 5.74 2.64 22.28
C ALA A 14 4.74 3.68 21.73
N PHE A 15 5.12 4.96 21.63
CA PHE A 15 4.17 6.03 21.33
C PHE A 15 4.74 7.10 20.41
N THR A 16 4.83 6.80 19.10
CA THR A 16 4.58 7.79 18.05
C THR A 16 4.29 7.07 16.72
N ALA A 17 3.23 6.28 16.67
CA ALA A 17 2.51 6.08 15.42
C ALA A 17 1.45 7.19 15.36
N TRP A 18 1.84 8.38 14.95
CA TRP A 18 0.88 9.39 14.52
C TRP A 18 0.32 8.89 13.20
N ALA A 19 -0.77 8.15 13.28
CA ALA A 19 -1.64 7.94 12.13
C ALA A 19 -2.15 9.31 11.71
N GLU A 20 -1.73 9.80 10.55
CA GLU A 20 -2.39 10.95 9.94
C GLU A 20 -3.85 10.56 9.69
N THR A 21 -4.77 11.18 10.42
CA THR A 21 -6.20 10.93 10.26
C THR A 21 -6.61 11.28 8.83
N CYS A 22 -7.05 10.26 8.08
CA CYS A 22 -7.53 10.46 6.72
C CYS A 22 -8.90 11.15 6.73
N GLU A 23 -8.91 12.44 6.43
CA GLU A 23 -10.10 13.29 6.42
C GLU A 23 -10.10 14.23 5.21
N ASP A 24 -11.29 14.74 4.87
CA ASP A 24 -11.42 15.78 3.86
C ASP A 24 -10.97 17.12 4.46
N LYS A 25 -10.06 17.81 3.75
CA LYS A 25 -9.43 19.04 4.22
C LYS A 25 -10.13 20.30 3.71
N VAL A 26 -11.19 20.15 2.93
CA VAL A 26 -11.95 21.23 2.30
C VAL A 26 -13.45 21.07 2.57
N ASP A 27 -14.22 22.06 2.13
CA ASP A 27 -15.66 22.07 2.31
C ASP A 27 -16.34 20.78 1.79
N PRO A 28 -17.22 20.14 2.57
CA PRO A 28 -17.86 18.88 2.19
C PRO A 28 -18.73 18.99 0.93
N GLY A 29 -19.29 20.17 0.64
CA GLY A 29 -20.04 20.42 -0.59
C GLY A 29 -19.15 20.37 -1.82
N PHE A 30 -17.91 20.85 -1.72
CA PHE A 30 -16.92 20.76 -2.81
C PHE A 30 -16.53 19.31 -3.10
N CYS A 31 -16.20 18.52 -2.07
CA CYS A 31 -15.82 17.12 -2.26
C CYS A 31 -16.98 16.26 -2.78
N SER A 32 -18.21 16.52 -2.30
CA SER A 32 -19.41 15.85 -2.78
C SER A 32 -19.66 16.14 -4.26
N LEU A 33 -19.55 17.41 -4.68
CA LEU A 33 -19.67 17.79 -6.08
C LEU A 33 -18.60 17.13 -6.97
N MET A 34 -17.37 17.04 -6.47
CA MET A 34 -16.27 16.37 -7.18
C MET A 34 -16.54 14.87 -7.37
N LYS A 35 -17.10 14.20 -6.35
CA LYS A 35 -17.52 12.79 -6.41
C LYS A 35 -18.67 12.59 -7.40
N GLU A 36 -19.72 13.41 -7.31
CA GLU A 36 -20.88 13.36 -8.20
C GLU A 36 -20.50 13.58 -9.67
N ARG A 37 -19.47 14.41 -9.94
CA ARG A 37 -18.95 14.66 -11.29
C ARG A 37 -17.97 13.58 -11.77
N GLY A 38 -17.69 12.55 -10.98
CA GLY A 38 -16.72 11.50 -11.33
C GLY A 38 -15.28 12.01 -11.42
N GLN A 39 -14.96 13.16 -10.81
CA GLN A 39 -13.66 13.81 -10.95
C GLN A 39 -12.60 13.23 -10.02
N CYS A 40 -12.99 12.45 -9.01
CA CYS A 40 -12.05 11.81 -8.07
C CYS A 40 -10.92 11.06 -8.80
N GLN A 41 -11.22 10.38 -9.91
CA GLN A 41 -10.25 9.55 -10.64
C GLN A 41 -9.85 10.15 -12.00
N MET A 42 -10.21 11.41 -12.27
CA MET A 42 -10.08 12.01 -13.60
C MET A 42 -8.83 12.88 -13.72
N GLY A 43 -7.80 12.37 -14.41
CA GLY A 43 -6.64 13.15 -14.86
C GLY A 43 -6.01 14.03 -13.77
N SER A 44 -6.01 15.35 -14.00
CA SER A 44 -5.40 16.34 -13.09
C SER A 44 -6.09 16.46 -11.73
N TYR A 45 -7.33 15.97 -11.59
CA TYR A 45 -8.08 16.02 -10.33
C TYR A 45 -7.71 14.91 -9.35
N VAL A 46 -6.93 13.91 -9.78
CA VAL A 46 -6.49 12.80 -8.90
C VAL A 46 -5.63 13.31 -7.75
N THR A 47 -4.64 14.16 -8.02
CA THR A 47 -3.78 14.72 -6.96
C THR A 47 -4.58 15.61 -6.01
N LEU A 48 -5.50 16.40 -6.55
CA LEU A 48 -6.36 17.28 -5.76
C LEU A 48 -7.29 16.47 -4.86
N SER A 49 -7.98 15.47 -5.40
CA SER A 49 -8.90 14.63 -4.64
C SER A 49 -8.19 13.80 -3.57
N LYS A 50 -6.97 13.31 -3.83
CA LYS A 50 -6.14 12.63 -2.81
C LYS A 50 -5.76 13.53 -1.64
N ASN A 51 -5.48 14.80 -1.89
CA ASN A 51 -5.00 15.71 -0.84
C ASN A 51 -6.12 16.44 -0.11
N ALA A 52 -7.21 16.78 -0.82
CA ALA A 52 -8.29 17.62 -0.31
C ALA A 52 -9.55 16.84 0.04
N CYS A 53 -9.86 15.77 -0.70
CA CYS A 53 -11.11 15.02 -0.59
C CYS A 53 -10.84 13.53 -0.37
N ALA A 54 -9.79 13.20 0.39
CA ALA A 54 -9.28 11.84 0.51
C ALA A 54 -10.34 10.86 1.01
N LYS A 55 -11.17 11.29 1.95
CA LYS A 55 -12.24 10.46 2.52
C LYS A 55 -13.43 10.36 1.58
N THR A 56 -13.90 11.49 1.05
CA THR A 56 -15.05 11.50 0.12
C THR A 56 -14.78 10.72 -1.17
N CYS A 57 -13.58 10.86 -1.72
CA CYS A 57 -13.13 10.17 -2.93
C CYS A 57 -12.50 8.79 -2.65
N GLU A 58 -12.61 8.27 -1.42
CA GLU A 58 -12.21 6.91 -1.04
C GLU A 58 -10.72 6.61 -1.31
N TRP A 59 -9.87 7.63 -1.17
CA TRP A 59 -8.41 7.53 -1.26
C TRP A 59 -7.75 7.14 0.06
N CYS A 60 -8.51 7.06 1.16
CA CYS A 60 -8.02 6.53 2.42
C CYS A 60 -7.68 5.05 2.26
N GLU A 61 -6.40 4.72 2.09
CA GLU A 61 -5.97 3.34 2.24
C GLU A 61 -6.11 2.91 3.72
N PRO A 62 -6.57 1.67 4.00
CA PRO A 62 -6.43 1.11 5.33
C PRO A 62 -4.95 1.07 5.66
N GLU A 63 -4.57 1.60 6.84
CA GLU A 63 -3.20 1.69 7.33
C GLU A 63 -2.41 0.42 6.99
N GLN A 64 -1.55 0.50 5.99
CA GLN A 64 -0.63 -0.60 5.74
C GLN A 64 0.42 -0.56 6.86
N PRO A 65 0.67 -1.69 7.54
CA PRO A 65 1.68 -1.75 8.59
C PRO A 65 3.03 -1.28 8.03
N PRO A 66 3.86 -0.61 8.86
CA PRO A 66 5.07 0.07 8.42
C PRO A 66 5.93 -0.85 7.56
N GLU A 67 6.45 -0.33 6.45
CA GLU A 67 7.27 -1.02 5.42
C GLU A 67 8.30 -2.00 5.99
N ARG A 68 8.78 -1.76 7.21
CA ARG A 68 9.70 -2.64 7.92
C ARG A 68 9.15 -4.07 8.12
N THR A 69 7.84 -4.27 8.20
CA THR A 69 7.22 -5.60 8.32
C THR A 69 7.12 -6.31 6.97
N ARG A 70 6.95 -5.58 5.86
CA ARG A 70 7.00 -6.14 4.50
C ARG A 70 8.40 -6.60 4.09
N ALA A 71 9.45 -6.03 4.66
CA ALA A 71 10.82 -6.49 4.43
C ALA A 71 11.22 -7.72 5.27
N ILE A 72 10.35 -8.17 6.19
CA ILE A 72 10.59 -9.34 7.05
C ILE A 72 9.81 -10.56 6.55
N LEU A 73 8.66 -10.36 5.90
CA LEU A 73 8.07 -11.39 5.04
C LEU A 73 8.73 -11.28 3.66
N ASP A 74 9.54 -12.26 3.31
CA ASP A 74 9.96 -12.51 1.93
C ASP A 74 11.13 -11.70 1.35
N LYS A 75 12.27 -11.67 2.08
CA LYS A 75 13.55 -11.27 1.47
C LYS A 75 13.97 -12.13 0.26
N ASP A 76 13.34 -13.29 0.06
CA ASP A 76 13.70 -14.25 -0.98
C ASP A 76 12.64 -14.42 -2.08
N CYS A 77 11.47 -13.76 -2.00
CA CYS A 77 10.51 -13.79 -3.10
C CYS A 77 10.77 -12.68 -4.11
N LYS A 78 11.46 -13.08 -5.17
CA LYS A 78 11.67 -12.31 -6.39
C LYS A 78 11.20 -13.12 -7.59
N ASN A 79 10.94 -12.43 -8.69
CA ASN A 79 10.86 -13.10 -9.97
C ASN A 79 12.27 -13.55 -10.38
N GLU A 80 12.40 -14.79 -10.86
CA GLU A 80 13.60 -15.28 -11.53
C GLU A 80 13.70 -14.75 -12.96
N LEU A 81 12.54 -14.50 -13.61
CA LEU A 81 12.45 -13.88 -14.93
C LEU A 81 12.27 -12.36 -14.83
N ASP A 82 12.56 -11.69 -15.94
CA ASP A 82 12.34 -10.26 -16.08
C ASP A 82 10.88 -9.89 -15.82
N GLY A 83 10.66 -8.77 -15.12
CA GLY A 83 9.33 -8.32 -14.72
C GLY A 83 8.36 -8.15 -15.89
N LYS A 84 8.85 -7.78 -17.08
CA LYS A 84 8.02 -7.66 -18.28
C LYS A 84 7.51 -9.02 -18.75
N ILE A 85 8.38 -10.04 -18.77
CA ILE A 85 8.01 -11.40 -19.19
C ILE A 85 6.97 -11.97 -18.22
N CYS A 86 7.19 -11.78 -16.91
CA CYS A 86 6.25 -12.22 -15.89
C CYS A 86 4.88 -11.53 -15.99
N PHE A 87 4.86 -10.24 -16.33
CA PHE A 87 3.61 -9.51 -16.55
C PHE A 87 2.85 -10.04 -17.78
N GLU A 88 3.54 -10.29 -18.89
CA GLU A 88 2.92 -10.89 -20.09
C GLU A 88 2.35 -12.29 -19.82
N LEU A 89 3.00 -13.08 -18.95
CA LEU A 89 2.51 -14.39 -18.53
C LEU A 89 1.27 -14.28 -17.63
N TYR A 90 1.25 -13.30 -16.73
CA TYR A 90 0.10 -12.99 -15.89
C TYR A 90 -1.12 -12.59 -16.74
N GLU A 91 -0.96 -11.68 -17.70
CA GLU A 91 -2.04 -11.25 -18.60
C GLU A 91 -2.60 -12.40 -19.45
N LYS A 92 -1.76 -13.39 -19.77
CA LYS A 92 -2.15 -14.60 -20.50
C LYS A 92 -2.80 -15.67 -19.60
N GLY A 93 -3.01 -15.39 -18.31
CA GLY A 93 -3.59 -16.34 -17.36
C GLY A 93 -2.67 -17.52 -17.03
N GLN A 94 -1.37 -17.42 -17.31
CA GLN A 94 -0.46 -18.55 -17.09
C GLN A 94 -0.14 -18.76 -15.60
N CYS A 95 -0.41 -17.80 -14.72
CA CYS A 95 -0.24 -17.97 -13.28
C CYS A 95 -1.21 -19.00 -12.67
N ASP A 96 -2.28 -19.40 -13.37
CA ASP A 96 -3.19 -20.45 -12.91
C ASP A 96 -2.61 -21.86 -13.07
N PHE A 97 -1.55 -22.00 -13.87
CA PHE A 97 -0.86 -23.26 -14.11
C PHE A 97 0.45 -23.31 -13.31
N PRO A 98 0.60 -24.24 -12.35
CA PRO A 98 1.68 -24.25 -11.36
C PRO A 98 3.07 -24.62 -11.89
N GLU A 99 3.27 -24.66 -13.20
CA GLU A 99 4.47 -25.23 -13.80
C GLU A 99 5.64 -24.22 -13.82
N ILE A 100 5.59 -23.24 -14.72
CA ILE A 100 6.73 -22.39 -15.06
C ILE A 100 6.53 -20.97 -14.52
N SER A 101 5.36 -20.39 -14.76
CA SER A 101 4.95 -19.05 -14.32
C SER A 101 4.97 -18.91 -12.80
N GLN A 102 4.36 -19.83 -12.04
CA GLN A 102 4.30 -19.73 -10.58
C GLN A 102 5.67 -19.90 -9.90
N LYS A 103 6.64 -20.59 -10.53
CA LYS A 103 7.99 -20.77 -9.97
C LYS A 103 8.93 -19.62 -10.35
N LEU A 104 8.83 -19.13 -11.58
CA LEU A 104 9.74 -18.10 -12.09
C LEU A 104 9.23 -16.67 -11.87
N CYS A 105 7.92 -16.50 -11.70
CA CYS A 105 7.27 -15.20 -11.57
C CYS A 105 6.51 -15.08 -10.24
N ARG A 106 7.11 -15.57 -9.16
CA ARG A 106 6.44 -15.70 -7.85
C ARG A 106 5.84 -14.40 -7.32
N GLN A 107 6.53 -13.28 -7.56
CA GLN A 107 6.08 -11.96 -7.12
C GLN A 107 4.86 -11.48 -7.89
N ILE A 108 4.83 -11.71 -9.21
CA ILE A 108 3.71 -11.29 -10.08
C ILE A 108 2.53 -12.28 -10.01
N CYS A 109 2.79 -13.57 -9.84
CA CYS A 109 1.75 -14.59 -9.64
C CYS A 109 1.26 -14.68 -8.18
N HIS A 110 1.72 -13.78 -7.30
CA HIS A 110 1.31 -13.73 -5.88
C HIS A 110 1.51 -15.06 -5.12
N THR A 111 2.55 -15.83 -5.44
CA THR A 111 2.91 -17.10 -4.78
C THR A 111 4.05 -16.94 -3.74
N CYS A 112 4.26 -15.71 -3.30
CA CYS A 112 5.11 -15.32 -2.18
C CYS A 112 4.36 -15.57 -0.86
N HIS A 113 4.91 -16.35 0.07
CA HIS A 113 4.30 -16.73 1.35
C HIS A 113 5.33 -16.73 2.48
#